data_AF-A0A9P1IMZ1-F1
#
_entry.id   AF-A0A9P1IMZ1-F1
#
_cell.length_a   1.000
_cell.length_b   1.000
_cell.length_c   1.000
_cell.angle_alpha   90.00
_cell.angle_beta   90.00
_cell.angle_gamma   90.00
#
_symmetry.space_group_name_H-M   'P 1'
#
loop_
_entity.id
_entity.type
_entity.pdbx_description
1 polymer ?
#
loop_
_entity_poly.entity_id
_entity_poly.type
_entity_poly.pdbx_seq_one_letter_code
_entity_poly.pdbx_strand_id
1 'polypeptide(L)'
;MLSFLFVLIFSASFVAPDNLSCPSNPIAYSKPADTNTIFHYPNTSNQIFNHGNTCEFNFNVPYGYAISLTFSTNGSATVIDSNKISKIYESNDNNLVFLLSPGGSLQFNTIGEISYFNMTFQYFTIYPEYQFNINISASSRDPFSSNSIFEYPTVITSDTRISLITIPTIDAPLPDLSEYVQQLKATVIFDGPNINSSYIGSLYDQYFSENQLVSTGKSLTIVTIGNPNPNLRDIATIVLQDYSLTSKYNPYFGVALKNNHDIRNVQINLGTNNQAAAFLTIMGTRMAEYLMSTDLNQGKIDVYIGSTFDENLIASYDKDNVKNSLPQEILGIHRTYVISGNSEGHVSLNLTRSSEASGFSNAFIGRKGFLASRYYKSPQVLSIDESADYLNSNLSLNFNLDIKHVDLTGNSSLYVNAAFFNKDTANLCFNRTNLAPANLIVPGSKLQVYYVTDLNTTGFYLDYQITDNKSVGLPAIFTIFIVILNIMN
;
A
#
# COMPACT_ATOMS: atom_id res chain seq x y z
N MET A 1 61.86 -59.77 -17.30
CA MET A 1 60.64 -60.62 -17.37
C MET A 1 60.39 -61.10 -15.96
N LEU A 2 59.37 -60.68 -15.21
CA LEU A 2 57.97 -60.38 -15.51
C LEU A 2 57.54 -59.22 -14.59
N SER A 3 56.90 -58.16 -15.13
CA SER A 3 56.18 -57.18 -14.32
C SER A 3 54.84 -57.78 -13.90
N PHE A 4 54.60 -57.93 -12.60
CA PHE A 4 53.26 -58.17 -12.06
C PHE A 4 52.60 -56.83 -11.77
N LEU A 5 51.63 -56.46 -12.60
CA LEU A 5 50.74 -55.33 -12.40
C LEU A 5 49.67 -55.75 -11.39
N PHE A 6 49.73 -55.24 -10.16
CA PHE A 6 48.68 -55.40 -9.16
C PHE A 6 47.60 -54.34 -9.42
N VAL A 7 46.50 -54.74 -10.06
CA VAL A 7 45.31 -53.89 -10.19
C VAL A 7 44.45 -54.08 -8.94
N LEU A 8 44.53 -53.10 -8.03
CA LEU A 8 43.60 -52.96 -6.90
C LEU A 8 42.26 -52.43 -7.46
N ILE A 9 41.29 -53.33 -7.62
CA ILE A 9 39.90 -52.96 -7.88
C ILE A 9 39.31 -52.47 -6.56
N PHE A 10 39.27 -51.15 -6.36
CA PHE A 10 38.38 -50.55 -5.37
C PHE A 10 36.95 -50.73 -5.87
N SER A 11 36.25 -51.74 -5.34
CA SER A 11 34.79 -51.82 -5.42
C SER A 11 34.21 -50.67 -4.59
N ALA A 12 34.07 -49.49 -5.19
CA ALA A 12 33.14 -48.50 -4.69
C ALA A 12 31.75 -49.11 -4.86
N SER A 13 31.15 -49.57 -3.76
CA SER A 13 29.74 -49.90 -3.72
C SER A 13 28.96 -48.63 -4.06
N PHE A 14 28.64 -48.47 -5.33
CA PHE A 14 27.58 -47.58 -5.78
C PHE A 14 26.29 -48.11 -5.16
N VAL A 15 25.85 -47.47 -4.08
CA VAL A 15 24.48 -47.61 -3.60
C VAL A 15 23.63 -46.99 -4.70
N ALA A 16 22.93 -47.83 -5.48
CA ALA A 16 21.93 -47.35 -6.41
C ALA A 16 20.90 -46.54 -5.61
N PRO A 17 20.40 -45.40 -6.11
CA PRO A 17 19.34 -44.67 -5.44
C PRO A 17 18.16 -45.61 -5.22
N ASP A 18 17.67 -45.69 -3.98
CA ASP A 18 16.49 -46.49 -3.64
C ASP A 18 15.30 -45.93 -4.43
N ASN A 19 14.78 -46.74 -5.35
CA ASN A 19 13.58 -46.43 -6.12
C ASN A 19 12.40 -46.31 -5.17
N LEU A 20 11.92 -45.09 -4.92
CA LEU A 20 10.76 -44.90 -4.04
C LEU A 20 9.47 -45.02 -4.84
N SER A 21 8.56 -45.85 -4.33
CA SER A 21 7.15 -45.89 -4.72
C SER A 21 6.30 -45.38 -3.56
N CYS A 22 5.15 -44.74 -3.86
CA CYS A 22 4.26 -44.24 -2.82
C CYS A 22 3.77 -45.44 -1.98
N PRO A 23 4.01 -45.49 -0.65
CA PRO A 23 3.61 -46.64 0.18
C PRO A 23 2.09 -46.85 0.21
N SER A 24 1.33 -45.78 0.01
CA SER A 24 -0.12 -45.80 -0.23
C SER A 24 -0.49 -44.63 -1.15
N ASN A 25 -1.67 -44.68 -1.74
CA ASN A 25 -2.21 -43.57 -2.53
C ASN A 25 -3.73 -43.46 -2.30
N PRO A 26 -4.23 -42.52 -1.49
CA PRO A 26 -3.49 -41.42 -0.85
C PRO A 26 -2.75 -41.83 0.43
N ILE A 27 -1.74 -41.04 0.82
CA ILE A 27 -1.08 -41.06 2.14
C ILE A 27 -1.81 -40.06 3.02
N ALA A 28 -2.42 -40.51 4.11
CA ALA A 28 -3.20 -39.65 5.00
C ALA A 28 -2.38 -39.22 6.22
N TYR A 29 -2.33 -37.92 6.50
CA TYR A 29 -1.77 -37.34 7.70
C TYR A 29 -2.87 -36.71 8.55
N SER A 30 -2.81 -36.95 9.86
CA SER A 30 -3.69 -36.34 10.85
C SER A 30 -2.86 -35.67 11.95
N LYS A 31 -3.49 -34.73 12.67
CA LYS A 31 -2.83 -33.96 13.73
C LYS A 31 -2.14 -34.89 14.75
N PRO A 32 -0.83 -34.72 15.03
CA PRO A 32 -0.16 -35.44 16.10
C PRO A 32 -0.65 -35.00 17.48
N ALA A 33 -0.28 -35.77 18.51
CA ALA A 33 -0.45 -35.36 19.90
C ALA A 33 0.41 -34.12 20.22
N ASP A 34 1.68 -34.13 19.79
CA ASP A 34 2.62 -33.01 19.91
C ASP A 34 2.72 -32.22 18.60
N THR A 35 2.24 -30.97 18.60
CA THR A 35 2.27 -30.06 17.44
C THR A 35 3.67 -29.53 17.12
N ASN A 36 4.68 -29.77 17.97
CA ASN A 36 6.08 -29.48 17.65
C ASN A 36 6.70 -30.55 16.73
N THR A 37 5.98 -31.64 16.46
CA THR A 37 6.44 -32.68 15.53
C THR A 37 6.51 -32.13 14.11
N ILE A 38 7.71 -32.15 13.53
CA ILE A 38 7.95 -31.86 12.12
C ILE A 38 7.95 -33.17 11.35
N PHE A 39 7.12 -33.26 10.31
CA PHE A 39 7.05 -34.41 9.42
C PHE A 39 7.89 -34.15 8.17
N HIS A 40 8.60 -35.18 7.73
CA HIS A 40 9.38 -35.15 6.49
C HIS A 40 8.89 -36.28 5.58
N TYR A 41 8.83 -36.01 4.28
CA TYR A 41 8.62 -37.02 3.27
C TYR A 41 9.46 -36.70 2.03
N PRO A 42 10.26 -37.65 1.51
CA PRO A 42 10.59 -38.92 2.15
C PRO A 42 11.41 -38.74 3.43
N ASN A 43 11.44 -39.76 4.30
CA ASN A 43 12.15 -39.72 5.58
C ASN A 43 13.69 -39.66 5.45
N THR A 44 14.23 -39.75 4.24
CA THR A 44 15.67 -39.73 3.97
C THR A 44 15.98 -38.80 2.80
N SER A 45 17.02 -37.97 2.95
CA SER A 45 17.58 -37.16 1.87
C SER A 45 18.15 -38.07 0.76
N ASN A 46 17.87 -37.75 -0.52
CA ASN A 46 18.38 -38.42 -1.74
C ASN A 46 17.53 -39.55 -2.36
N GLN A 47 16.22 -39.57 -2.15
CA GLN A 47 15.34 -40.53 -2.86
C GLN A 47 14.85 -39.98 -4.20
N ILE A 48 14.88 -40.85 -5.22
CA ILE A 48 14.42 -40.58 -6.59
C ILE A 48 13.15 -41.40 -6.83
N PHE A 49 12.14 -40.77 -7.42
CA PHE A 49 10.90 -41.43 -7.83
C PHE A 49 11.00 -41.85 -9.31
N ASN A 50 10.61 -43.10 -9.59
CA ASN A 50 10.54 -43.63 -10.95
C ASN A 50 9.42 -42.96 -11.77
N HIS A 51 9.60 -42.96 -13.09
CA HIS A 51 8.62 -42.45 -14.07
C HIS A 51 7.22 -43.08 -13.89
N GLY A 52 6.18 -42.26 -14.02
CA GLY A 52 4.78 -42.69 -14.07
C GLY A 52 4.12 -42.92 -12.70
N ASN A 53 4.72 -42.44 -11.61
CA ASN A 53 4.12 -42.50 -10.27
C ASN A 53 3.40 -41.18 -9.96
N THR A 54 2.21 -41.31 -9.40
CA THR A 54 1.45 -40.20 -8.79
C THR A 54 1.31 -40.51 -7.32
N CYS A 55 1.84 -39.65 -6.44
CA CYS A 55 1.51 -39.72 -5.02
C CYS A 55 0.54 -38.60 -4.66
N GLU A 56 -0.51 -38.97 -3.94
CA GLU A 56 -1.46 -38.06 -3.32
C GLU A 56 -1.27 -38.10 -1.80
N PHE A 57 -1.18 -36.93 -1.19
CA PHE A 57 -1.14 -36.74 0.26
C PHE A 57 -2.40 -36.04 0.70
N ASN A 58 -3.11 -36.61 1.66
CA ASN A 58 -4.31 -36.02 2.26
C ASN A 58 -3.99 -35.57 3.68
N PHE A 59 -4.24 -34.29 3.95
CA PHE A 59 -4.01 -33.70 5.25
C PHE A 59 -5.35 -33.45 5.92
N ASN A 60 -5.52 -33.97 7.13
CA ASN A 60 -6.68 -33.71 7.97
C ASN A 60 -6.32 -32.66 9.03
N VAL A 61 -6.92 -31.49 8.94
CA VAL A 61 -6.65 -30.34 9.81
C VAL A 61 -7.86 -30.08 10.69
N PRO A 62 -7.78 -30.38 12.00
CA PRO A 62 -8.87 -30.09 12.93
C PRO A 62 -9.10 -28.58 13.09
N TYR A 63 -10.29 -28.21 13.56
CA TYR A 63 -10.60 -26.83 13.91
C TYR A 63 -9.61 -26.26 14.93
N GLY A 64 -9.24 -24.98 14.77
CA GLY A 64 -8.23 -24.32 15.60
C GLY A 64 -6.80 -24.71 15.23
N TYR A 65 -6.58 -25.38 14.10
CA TYR A 65 -5.24 -25.72 13.61
C TYR A 65 -5.05 -25.33 12.14
N ALA A 66 -3.79 -25.23 11.76
CA ALA A 66 -3.32 -25.10 10.39
C ALA A 66 -2.09 -25.99 10.18
N ILE A 67 -1.74 -26.24 8.92
CA ILE A 67 -0.47 -26.85 8.54
C ILE A 67 0.35 -25.83 7.77
N SER A 68 1.63 -25.68 8.13
CA SER A 68 2.64 -25.10 7.24
C SER A 68 3.30 -26.24 6.46
N LEU A 69 3.23 -26.18 5.14
CA LEU A 69 3.68 -27.22 4.22
C LEU A 69 4.72 -26.61 3.26
N THR A 70 5.96 -27.09 3.34
CA THR A 70 7.03 -26.73 2.41
C THR A 70 7.36 -27.94 1.54
N PHE A 71 7.45 -27.79 0.22
CA PHE A 71 7.83 -28.88 -0.67
C PHE A 71 8.66 -28.43 -1.87
N SER A 72 9.52 -29.32 -2.36
CA SER A 72 10.33 -29.09 -3.57
C SER A 72 10.09 -30.20 -4.57
N THR A 73 10.05 -29.85 -5.86
CA THR A 73 9.89 -30.82 -6.93
C THR A 73 10.53 -30.35 -8.23
N ASN A 74 11.04 -31.28 -9.04
CA ASN A 74 11.40 -31.02 -10.45
C ASN A 74 10.28 -31.35 -11.45
N GLY A 75 9.11 -31.75 -10.95
CA GLY A 75 7.92 -32.02 -11.75
C GLY A 75 6.86 -30.93 -11.56
N SER A 76 5.59 -31.34 -11.60
CA SER A 76 4.46 -30.50 -11.22
C SER A 76 3.78 -31.06 -9.97
N ALA A 77 3.43 -30.18 -9.04
CA ALA A 77 2.60 -30.51 -7.90
C ALA A 77 1.28 -29.72 -7.93
N THR A 78 0.18 -30.35 -7.57
CA THR A 78 -1.13 -29.70 -7.42
C THR A 78 -1.50 -29.72 -5.95
N VAL A 79 -1.75 -28.55 -5.38
CA VAL A 79 -2.32 -28.41 -4.04
C VAL A 79 -3.79 -28.10 -4.15
N ILE A 80 -4.62 -28.82 -3.41
CA ILE A 80 -6.05 -28.57 -3.25
C ILE A 80 -6.29 -28.11 -1.82
N ASP A 81 -6.78 -26.90 -1.65
CA ASP A 81 -7.01 -26.30 -0.33
C ASP A 81 -8.34 -26.77 0.32
N SER A 82 -8.64 -26.20 1.49
CA SER A 82 -9.87 -26.47 2.24
C SER A 82 -11.16 -26.09 1.51
N ASN A 83 -11.08 -25.17 0.54
CA ASN A 83 -12.18 -24.74 -0.31
C ASN A 83 -12.26 -25.52 -1.63
N LYS A 84 -11.42 -26.55 -1.81
CA LYS A 84 -11.31 -27.33 -3.05
C LYS A 84 -10.79 -26.52 -4.25
N ILE A 85 -10.10 -25.40 -4.00
CA ILE A 85 -9.41 -24.66 -5.03
C ILE A 85 -8.08 -25.36 -5.30
N SER A 86 -7.83 -25.69 -6.57
CA SER A 86 -6.58 -26.32 -7.02
C SER A 86 -5.59 -25.29 -7.53
N LYS A 87 -4.35 -25.32 -7.02
CA LYS A 87 -3.23 -24.52 -7.53
C LYS A 87 -2.10 -25.43 -7.98
N ILE A 88 -1.60 -25.19 -9.19
CA ILE A 88 -0.49 -25.93 -9.78
C ILE A 88 0.81 -25.18 -9.45
N TYR A 89 1.79 -25.93 -8.95
CA TYR A 89 3.14 -25.50 -8.69
C TYR A 89 4.06 -26.23 -9.65
N GLU A 90 4.77 -25.49 -10.48
CA GLU A 90 5.76 -26.03 -11.40
C GLU A 90 7.07 -26.37 -10.68
N SER A 91 8.04 -26.88 -11.43
CA SER A 91 9.37 -27.26 -10.94
C SER A 91 10.00 -26.09 -10.19
N ASN A 92 10.06 -26.21 -8.87
CA ASN A 92 10.59 -25.19 -7.99
C ASN A 92 11.04 -25.82 -6.67
N ASP A 93 12.02 -25.19 -6.05
CA ASP A 93 12.51 -25.57 -4.74
C ASP A 93 11.77 -24.78 -3.65
N ASN A 94 11.36 -25.47 -2.59
CA ASN A 94 10.81 -24.90 -1.36
C ASN A 94 9.48 -24.10 -1.49
N ASN A 95 8.51 -24.59 -2.26
CA ASN A 95 7.16 -24.03 -2.26
C ASN A 95 6.52 -24.08 -0.86
N LEU A 96 6.14 -22.93 -0.29
CA LEU A 96 5.42 -22.83 0.97
C LEU A 96 3.92 -22.66 0.77
N VAL A 97 3.13 -23.46 1.46
CA VAL A 97 1.65 -23.44 1.45
C VAL A 97 1.11 -23.62 2.87
N PHE A 98 0.00 -22.96 3.17
CA PHE A 98 -0.74 -23.16 4.40
C PHE A 98 -2.05 -23.91 4.11
N LEU A 99 -2.30 -25.00 4.84
CA LEU A 99 -3.57 -25.73 4.78
C LEU A 99 -4.37 -25.48 6.06
N LEU A 100 -5.59 -25.01 5.89
CA LEU A 100 -6.53 -24.71 6.97
C LEU A 100 -7.55 -25.83 7.16
N SER A 101 -8.28 -25.82 8.25
CA SER A 101 -9.38 -26.77 8.48
C SER A 101 -10.42 -26.72 7.34
N PRO A 102 -10.97 -27.88 6.88
CA PRO A 102 -10.75 -29.25 7.38
C PRO A 102 -9.47 -29.94 6.83
N GLY A 103 -8.66 -29.24 6.05
CA GLY A 103 -7.42 -29.72 5.48
C GLY A 103 -7.39 -29.57 3.97
N GLY A 104 -6.62 -30.42 3.29
CA GLY A 104 -6.40 -30.32 1.85
C GLY A 104 -5.63 -31.52 1.32
N SER A 105 -5.25 -31.47 0.05
CA SER A 105 -4.40 -32.51 -0.54
C SER A 105 -3.26 -31.92 -1.37
N LEU A 106 -2.20 -32.71 -1.50
CA LEU A 106 -1.07 -32.43 -2.37
C LEU A 106 -0.88 -33.64 -3.28
N GLN A 107 -0.96 -33.42 -4.58
CA GLN A 107 -0.68 -34.43 -5.59
C GLN A 107 0.59 -34.05 -6.32
N PHE A 108 1.58 -34.95 -6.41
CA PHE A 108 2.70 -34.75 -7.32
C PHE A 108 2.73 -35.85 -8.36
N ASN A 109 3.13 -35.46 -9.58
CA ASN A 109 3.28 -36.36 -10.71
C ASN A 109 4.75 -36.39 -11.11
N THR A 110 5.32 -37.58 -11.29
CA THR A 110 6.68 -37.70 -11.81
C THR A 110 6.72 -37.38 -13.31
N ILE A 111 7.63 -36.48 -13.71
CA ILE A 111 7.87 -36.11 -15.11
C ILE A 111 9.29 -36.57 -15.45
N GLY A 112 9.43 -37.38 -16.51
CA GLY A 112 10.72 -37.89 -16.98
C GLY A 112 11.26 -39.11 -16.21
N GLU A 113 12.48 -39.54 -16.55
CA GLU A 113 13.10 -40.77 -16.01
C GLU A 113 13.50 -40.65 -14.52
N ILE A 114 13.76 -39.43 -14.04
CA ILE A 114 14.21 -39.12 -12.67
C ILE A 114 13.39 -37.94 -12.13
N SER A 115 12.56 -38.19 -11.12
CA SER A 115 11.86 -37.12 -10.39
C SER A 115 12.31 -37.07 -8.93
N TYR A 116 12.44 -35.87 -8.37
CA TYR A 116 12.58 -35.69 -6.94
C TYR A 116 11.36 -34.96 -6.38
N PHE A 117 10.99 -35.35 -5.19
CA PHE A 117 9.96 -34.70 -4.40
C PHE A 117 10.39 -34.77 -2.94
N ASN A 118 10.41 -33.62 -2.27
CA ASN A 118 10.57 -33.56 -0.83
C ASN A 118 9.50 -32.65 -0.25
N MET A 119 9.11 -32.94 0.97
CA MET A 119 8.06 -32.26 1.68
C MET A 119 8.40 -32.25 3.17
N THR A 120 8.18 -31.10 3.80
CA THR A 120 8.24 -30.93 5.24
C THR A 120 6.98 -30.20 5.69
N PHE A 121 6.34 -30.66 6.75
CA PHE A 121 5.18 -29.95 7.28
C PHE A 121 5.04 -30.07 8.80
N GLN A 122 4.35 -29.09 9.39
CA GLN A 122 4.10 -29.01 10.82
C GLN A 122 2.69 -28.46 11.08
N TYR A 123 2.04 -28.93 12.14
CA TYR A 123 0.77 -28.39 12.61
C TYR A 123 1.00 -27.18 13.54
N PHE A 124 0.22 -26.13 13.34
CA PHE A 124 0.21 -24.93 14.17
C PHE A 124 -1.16 -24.78 14.83
N THR A 125 -1.16 -24.39 16.10
CA THR A 125 -2.36 -23.99 16.82
C THR A 125 -2.71 -22.56 16.44
N ILE A 126 -3.99 -22.33 16.17
CA ILE A 126 -4.59 -21.00 16.12
C ILE A 126 -5.38 -20.86 17.42
N TYR A 127 -5.15 -19.80 18.19
CA TYR A 127 -5.78 -19.60 19.50
C TYR A 127 -7.04 -18.72 19.37
N PRO A 128 -8.25 -19.28 19.14
CA PRO A 128 -9.47 -18.50 18.97
C PRO A 128 -9.93 -17.76 20.24
N GLU A 129 -9.46 -18.17 21.41
CA GLU A 129 -9.83 -17.58 22.70
C GLU A 129 -9.27 -16.16 22.91
N TYR A 130 -8.17 -15.82 22.23
CA TYR A 130 -7.60 -14.48 22.23
C TYR A 130 -8.05 -13.80 20.94
N GLN A 131 -8.98 -12.85 21.05
CA GLN A 131 -9.47 -12.11 19.89
C GLN A 131 -9.36 -10.60 20.10
N PHE A 132 -8.97 -9.91 19.04
CA PHE A 132 -9.06 -8.45 18.96
C PHE A 132 -10.22 -8.05 18.07
N ASN A 133 -10.80 -6.88 18.34
CA ASN A 133 -11.91 -6.35 17.55
C ASN A 133 -11.51 -5.01 16.94
N ILE A 134 -11.78 -4.86 15.65
CA ILE A 134 -11.64 -3.61 14.90
C ILE A 134 -13.02 -3.28 14.32
N ASN A 135 -13.46 -2.05 14.51
CA ASN A 135 -14.73 -1.58 13.95
C ASN A 135 -14.43 -0.48 12.94
N ILE A 136 -14.87 -0.68 11.69
CA ILE A 136 -14.82 0.33 10.64
C ILE A 136 -16.25 0.83 10.39
N SER A 137 -16.39 2.10 10.00
CA SER A 137 -17.70 2.71 9.79
C SER A 137 -17.80 3.32 8.40
N ALA A 138 -19.01 3.28 7.84
CA ALA A 138 -19.39 3.97 6.61
C ALA A 138 -19.33 5.49 6.74
N SER A 139 -19.27 6.04 7.96
CA SER A 139 -19.04 7.48 8.19
C SER A 139 -17.57 7.83 8.46
N SER A 140 -16.65 6.86 8.39
CA SER A 140 -15.23 7.12 8.65
C SER A 140 -14.59 7.92 7.52
N ARG A 141 -14.18 9.15 7.84
CA ARG A 141 -13.49 10.04 6.90
C ARG A 141 -12.07 9.60 6.58
N ASP A 142 -11.47 8.79 7.46
CA ASP A 142 -10.16 8.20 7.25
C ASP A 142 -10.27 6.68 7.17
N PRO A 143 -9.58 6.04 6.21
CA PRO A 143 -9.41 4.60 6.18
C PRO A 143 -8.69 4.11 7.44
N PHE A 144 -9.09 2.95 7.94
CA PHE A 144 -8.32 2.29 8.99
C PHE A 144 -7.11 1.59 8.36
N SER A 145 -5.94 1.73 8.95
CA SER A 145 -4.74 1.02 8.48
C SER A 145 -4.01 0.34 9.63
N SER A 146 -3.54 -0.88 9.38
CA SER A 146 -2.76 -1.67 10.34
C SER A 146 -1.62 -2.40 9.65
N ASN A 147 -0.61 -2.73 10.43
CA ASN A 147 0.48 -3.61 10.04
C ASN A 147 -0.05 -5.02 9.69
N SER A 148 0.71 -5.78 8.92
CA SER A 148 0.30 -7.07 8.33
C SER A 148 0.45 -8.30 9.25
N ILE A 149 0.75 -8.09 10.55
CA ILE A 149 0.93 -9.17 11.53
C ILE A 149 -0.24 -9.19 12.53
N PHE A 150 -0.92 -10.33 12.58
CA PHE A 150 -2.09 -10.60 13.41
C PHE A 150 -1.84 -11.87 14.22
N GLU A 151 -1.01 -11.77 15.27
CA GLU A 151 -0.61 -12.89 16.13
C GLU A 151 -1.81 -13.68 16.67
N TYR A 152 -2.91 -12.98 16.93
CA TYR A 152 -4.18 -13.55 17.35
C TYR A 152 -5.28 -13.19 16.36
N PRO A 153 -6.35 -14.01 16.25
CA PRO A 153 -7.51 -13.69 15.45
C PRO A 153 -8.02 -12.27 15.73
N THR A 154 -8.05 -11.45 14.68
CA THR A 154 -8.61 -10.11 14.72
C THR A 154 -9.89 -10.08 13.91
N VAL A 155 -11.00 -9.85 14.59
CA VAL A 155 -12.32 -9.72 14.01
C VAL A 155 -12.53 -8.27 13.61
N ILE A 156 -12.79 -8.05 12.33
CA ILE A 156 -13.11 -6.74 11.77
C ILE A 156 -14.61 -6.71 11.53
N THR A 157 -15.29 -5.64 11.95
CA THR A 157 -16.72 -5.44 11.70
C THR A 157 -16.98 -4.11 11.02
N SER A 158 -18.05 -4.04 10.22
CA SER A 158 -18.43 -2.87 9.41
C SER A 158 -19.95 -2.61 9.42
N ASP A 159 -20.36 -1.42 8.96
CA ASP A 159 -21.78 -1.07 8.84
C ASP A 159 -22.44 -1.85 7.68
N THR A 160 -21.71 -2.09 6.58
CA THR A 160 -22.21 -2.82 5.40
C THR A 160 -21.43 -4.09 5.07
N ARG A 161 -20.25 -3.96 4.46
CA ARG A 161 -19.29 -5.01 4.14
C ARG A 161 -17.89 -4.41 4.27
N ILE A 162 -16.87 -5.23 4.28
CA ILE A 162 -15.48 -4.80 4.48
C ILE A 162 -14.77 -4.84 3.13
N SER A 163 -14.17 -3.71 2.77
CA SER A 163 -13.15 -3.61 1.73
C SER A 163 -11.78 -3.72 2.38
N LEU A 164 -10.96 -4.67 1.90
CA LEU A 164 -9.60 -4.88 2.33
C LEU A 164 -8.65 -4.71 1.14
N ILE A 165 -7.64 -3.87 1.31
CA ILE A 165 -6.48 -3.80 0.41
C ILE A 165 -5.18 -3.99 1.20
N THR A 166 -4.20 -4.66 0.61
CA THR A 166 -2.83 -4.80 1.12
C THR A 166 -1.91 -3.95 0.26
N ILE A 167 -1.15 -3.08 0.91
CA ILE A 167 -0.14 -2.22 0.29
C ILE A 167 1.21 -2.68 0.83
N PRO A 168 2.08 -3.30 0.02
CA PRO A 168 3.40 -3.67 0.49
C PRO A 168 4.20 -2.40 0.75
N THR A 169 5.09 -2.44 1.74
CA THR A 169 6.00 -1.32 2.02
C THR A 169 7.35 -1.48 1.32
N ILE A 170 7.62 -2.68 0.80
CA ILE A 170 8.82 -3.04 0.05
C ILE A 170 8.44 -3.52 -1.35
N ASP A 171 9.36 -3.32 -2.28
CA ASP A 171 9.16 -3.62 -3.68
C ASP A 171 9.52 -5.09 -3.99
N ALA A 172 8.61 -5.82 -4.64
CA ALA A 172 8.89 -7.14 -5.21
C ALA A 172 9.43 -6.99 -6.65
N PRO A 173 10.26 -7.91 -7.18
CA PRO A 173 10.15 -9.35 -6.98
C PRO A 173 10.99 -9.79 -5.79
N LEU A 174 10.34 -9.96 -4.65
CA LEU A 174 10.96 -10.70 -3.58
C LEU A 174 11.02 -12.15 -4.06
N PRO A 175 12.15 -12.86 -3.86
CA PRO A 175 12.15 -14.31 -4.02
C PRO A 175 10.96 -14.86 -3.24
N ASP A 176 10.25 -15.85 -3.79
CA ASP A 176 9.07 -16.48 -3.15
C ASP A 176 9.31 -16.95 -1.70
N LEU A 177 10.59 -17.03 -1.32
CA LEU A 177 11.14 -17.47 -0.05
C LEU A 177 11.59 -16.36 0.89
N SER A 178 11.50 -15.08 0.52
CA SER A 178 11.82 -14.03 1.49
C SER A 178 10.88 -14.16 2.70
N GLU A 179 11.39 -13.92 3.91
CA GLU A 179 10.56 -13.99 5.13
C GLU A 179 9.31 -13.09 5.01
N TYR A 180 9.40 -12.02 4.23
CA TYR A 180 8.30 -11.14 3.84
C TYR A 180 7.17 -11.87 3.09
N VAL A 181 7.49 -12.60 2.03
CA VAL A 181 6.49 -13.33 1.23
C VAL A 181 5.85 -14.44 2.07
N GLN A 182 6.66 -15.14 2.87
CA GLN A 182 6.18 -16.16 3.78
C GLN A 182 5.20 -15.58 4.81
N GLN A 183 5.53 -14.40 5.37
CA GLN A 183 4.68 -13.69 6.32
C GLN A 183 3.34 -13.27 5.70
N LEU A 184 3.31 -12.79 4.45
CA LEU A 184 2.06 -12.44 3.75
C LEU A 184 1.22 -13.67 3.40
N LYS A 185 1.85 -14.78 3.01
CA LYS A 185 1.18 -16.08 2.79
C LYS A 185 0.61 -16.66 4.08
N ALA A 186 1.28 -16.44 5.21
CA ALA A 186 0.88 -16.91 6.53
C ALA A 186 -0.27 -16.10 7.15
N THR A 187 -0.45 -14.85 6.74
CA THR A 187 -1.59 -14.03 7.19
C THR A 187 -2.81 -14.30 6.32
N VAL A 188 -3.74 -15.07 6.87
CA VAL A 188 -4.94 -15.59 6.18
C VAL A 188 -6.20 -14.82 6.58
N ILE A 189 -7.18 -14.82 5.67
CA ILE A 189 -8.43 -14.07 5.78
C ILE A 189 -9.62 -15.04 5.73
N PHE A 190 -10.51 -14.89 6.70
CA PHE A 190 -11.77 -15.63 6.78
C PHE A 190 -12.96 -14.68 6.62
N ASP A 191 -13.94 -15.07 5.80
CA ASP A 191 -15.17 -14.34 5.53
C ASP A 191 -16.23 -14.57 6.61
N GLY A 192 -16.04 -13.96 7.77
CA GLY A 192 -16.96 -14.04 8.88
C GLY A 192 -16.33 -13.67 10.22
N PRO A 193 -17.05 -13.89 11.34
CA PRO A 193 -16.67 -13.37 12.65
C PRO A 193 -15.65 -14.22 13.40
N ASN A 194 -15.16 -15.31 12.81
CA ASN A 194 -14.15 -16.17 13.41
C ASN A 194 -13.45 -17.06 12.37
N ILE A 195 -12.44 -17.80 12.83
CA ILE A 195 -11.63 -18.74 12.04
C ILE A 195 -12.38 -19.99 11.55
N ASN A 196 -13.64 -20.20 11.95
CA ASN A 196 -14.49 -21.28 11.41
C ASN A 196 -15.30 -20.81 10.18
N SER A 197 -15.21 -19.53 9.85
CA SER A 197 -15.84 -18.98 8.65
C SER A 197 -15.07 -19.42 7.40
N SER A 198 -15.62 -19.19 6.20
CA SER A 198 -14.96 -19.58 4.96
C SER A 198 -13.61 -18.87 4.80
N TYR A 199 -12.53 -19.62 4.59
CA TYR A 199 -11.26 -19.05 4.15
C TYR A 199 -11.44 -18.41 2.77
N ILE A 200 -10.88 -17.22 2.52
CA ILE A 200 -11.04 -16.51 1.24
C ILE A 200 -9.72 -16.01 0.64
N GLY A 201 -8.58 -16.42 1.21
CA GLY A 201 -7.25 -16.09 0.71
C GLY A 201 -6.32 -15.53 1.78
N SER A 202 -5.08 -15.27 1.38
CA SER A 202 -4.05 -14.62 2.20
C SER A 202 -3.85 -13.16 1.81
N LEU A 203 -3.09 -12.40 2.61
CA LEU A 203 -2.66 -11.05 2.21
C LEU A 203 -1.79 -11.08 0.94
N TYR A 204 -1.04 -12.16 0.72
CA TYR A 204 -0.30 -12.37 -0.51
C TYR A 204 -1.27 -12.47 -1.71
N ASP A 205 -2.30 -13.30 -1.62
CA ASP A 205 -3.27 -13.45 -2.71
C ASP A 205 -4.02 -12.14 -2.98
N GLN A 206 -4.41 -11.42 -1.92
CA GLN A 206 -5.07 -10.13 -2.08
C GLN A 206 -4.14 -9.11 -2.75
N TYR A 207 -2.85 -9.03 -2.37
CA TYR A 207 -1.92 -8.09 -2.99
C TYR A 207 -1.80 -8.28 -4.50
N PHE A 208 -1.71 -9.53 -4.96
CA PHE A 208 -1.61 -9.85 -6.39
C PHE A 208 -2.94 -9.82 -7.16
N SER A 209 -4.08 -9.67 -6.47
CA SER A 209 -5.38 -9.56 -7.14
C SER A 209 -5.58 -8.23 -7.88
N GLU A 210 -4.72 -7.24 -7.62
CA GLU A 210 -4.83 -5.86 -8.15
C GLU A 210 -6.22 -5.22 -7.91
N ASN A 211 -6.93 -5.69 -6.89
CA ASN A 211 -8.23 -5.18 -6.50
C ASN A 211 -8.48 -5.39 -4.99
N GLN A 212 -9.57 -4.80 -4.50
CA GLN A 212 -10.01 -4.96 -3.13
C GLN A 212 -10.61 -6.35 -2.93
N LEU A 213 -10.28 -6.96 -1.79
CA LEU A 213 -11.05 -8.08 -1.27
C LEU A 213 -12.29 -7.54 -0.57
N VAL A 214 -13.45 -8.09 -0.89
CA VAL A 214 -14.73 -7.64 -0.34
C VAL A 214 -15.40 -8.81 0.38
N SER A 215 -15.71 -8.62 1.66
CA SER A 215 -16.45 -9.63 2.44
C SER A 215 -17.86 -9.86 1.88
N THR A 216 -18.45 -11.03 2.14
CA THR A 216 -19.86 -11.27 1.79
C THR A 216 -20.80 -10.63 2.82
N GLY A 217 -20.40 -10.64 4.09
CA GLY A 217 -21.13 -10.05 5.22
C GLY A 217 -20.46 -8.84 5.83
N LYS A 218 -20.85 -8.51 7.07
CA LYS A 218 -20.35 -7.36 7.83
C LYS A 218 -19.02 -7.61 8.55
N SER A 219 -18.47 -8.82 8.48
CA SER A 219 -17.34 -9.24 9.30
C SER A 219 -16.28 -10.02 8.50
N LEU A 220 -15.01 -9.78 8.81
CA LEU A 220 -13.87 -10.57 8.39
C LEU A 220 -13.06 -10.96 9.63
N THR A 221 -12.33 -12.07 9.57
CA THR A 221 -11.34 -12.43 10.59
C THR A 221 -9.99 -12.62 9.94
N ILE A 222 -8.96 -11.97 10.47
CA ILE A 222 -7.58 -12.08 9.98
C ILE A 222 -6.72 -12.69 11.07
N VAL A 223 -5.85 -13.63 10.71
CA VAL A 223 -4.87 -14.22 11.63
C VAL A 223 -3.60 -14.59 10.88
N THR A 224 -2.47 -14.44 11.54
CA THR A 224 -1.18 -14.92 11.07
C THR A 224 -0.90 -16.29 11.65
N ILE A 225 -0.70 -17.28 10.78
CA ILE A 225 -0.38 -18.65 11.16
C ILE A 225 1.11 -18.77 11.50
N GLY A 226 1.42 -19.50 12.56
CA GLY A 226 2.80 -19.79 12.97
C GLY A 226 3.34 -18.78 13.97
N ASN A 227 4.66 -18.69 14.05
CA ASN A 227 5.35 -17.73 14.92
C ASN A 227 5.72 -16.49 14.08
N PRO A 228 4.88 -15.43 14.04
CA PRO A 228 5.22 -14.23 13.29
C PRO A 228 6.54 -13.65 13.78
N ASN A 229 7.44 -13.30 12.85
CA ASN A 229 8.65 -12.57 13.20
C ASN A 229 8.26 -11.12 13.51
N PRO A 230 8.36 -10.64 14.77
CA PRO A 230 7.91 -9.30 15.14
C PRO A 230 8.72 -8.19 14.45
N ASN A 231 9.90 -8.51 13.89
CA ASN A 231 10.70 -7.56 13.11
C ASN A 231 10.11 -7.31 11.72
N LEU A 232 9.12 -8.10 11.29
CA LEU A 232 8.45 -7.99 9.99
C LEU A 232 7.11 -7.25 10.06
N ARG A 233 6.88 -6.45 11.12
CA ARG A 233 5.60 -5.74 11.29
C ARG A 233 5.33 -4.73 10.17
N ASP A 234 6.36 -4.11 9.61
CA ASP A 234 6.22 -2.98 8.68
C ASP A 234 6.38 -3.40 7.21
N ILE A 235 6.07 -4.64 6.85
CA ILE A 235 6.37 -5.21 5.50
C ILE A 235 5.24 -4.98 4.49
N ALA A 236 4.04 -4.78 5.03
CA ALA A 236 2.85 -4.40 4.31
C ALA A 236 1.89 -3.76 5.29
N THR A 237 1.10 -2.84 4.77
CA THR A 237 0.01 -2.19 5.46
C THR A 237 -1.30 -2.69 4.88
N ILE A 238 -2.18 -3.17 5.73
CA ILE A 238 -3.57 -3.44 5.37
C ILE A 238 -4.35 -2.15 5.56
N VAL A 239 -5.19 -1.83 4.58
CA VAL A 239 -6.16 -0.74 4.67
C VAL A 239 -7.56 -1.32 4.60
N LEU A 240 -8.39 -0.96 5.58
CA LEU A 240 -9.74 -1.43 5.80
C LEU A 240 -10.71 -0.26 5.73
N GLN A 241 -11.77 -0.42 4.94
CA GLN A 241 -12.86 0.54 4.82
C GLN A 241 -14.20 -0.16 4.72
N ASP A 242 -15.27 0.55 5.10
CA ASP A 242 -16.61 0.10 4.78
C ASP A 242 -16.80 0.12 3.26
N TYR A 243 -17.26 -1.00 2.71
CA TYR A 243 -17.39 -1.21 1.27
C TYR A 243 -18.36 -0.21 0.62
N SER A 244 -19.31 0.38 1.35
CA SER A 244 -20.17 1.42 0.79
C SER A 244 -19.36 2.61 0.23
N LEU A 245 -18.20 2.91 0.81
CA LEU A 245 -17.29 3.97 0.37
C LEU A 245 -16.50 3.61 -0.90
N THR A 246 -16.26 2.31 -1.14
CA THR A 246 -15.40 1.84 -2.23
C THR A 246 -16.16 1.08 -3.33
N SER A 247 -17.44 0.78 -3.11
CA SER A 247 -18.28 -0.08 -3.97
C SER A 247 -18.45 0.43 -5.40
N LYS A 248 -18.39 1.76 -5.59
CA LYS A 248 -18.51 2.39 -6.89
C LYS A 248 -17.25 2.26 -7.76
N TYR A 249 -16.12 1.80 -7.19
CA TYR A 249 -14.84 1.73 -7.87
C TYR A 249 -14.52 0.32 -8.36
N ASN A 250 -14.02 0.23 -9.59
CA ASN A 250 -13.47 -1.02 -10.13
C ASN A 250 -12.41 -0.72 -11.21
N PRO A 251 -11.12 -1.01 -10.97
CA PRO A 251 -10.58 -1.58 -9.73
C PRO A 251 -10.51 -0.57 -8.55
N TYR A 252 -10.42 -1.08 -7.33
CA TYR A 252 -10.00 -0.35 -6.13
C TYR A 252 -8.79 -1.04 -5.50
N PHE A 253 -7.60 -0.43 -5.51
CA PHE A 253 -6.38 -1.13 -5.09
C PHE A 253 -5.37 -0.23 -4.39
N GLY A 254 -4.35 -0.84 -3.80
CA GLY A 254 -3.27 -0.14 -3.11
C GLY A 254 -2.07 0.10 -4.02
N VAL A 255 -1.45 1.28 -3.92
CA VAL A 255 -0.18 1.58 -4.60
C VAL A 255 0.91 1.84 -3.57
N ALA A 256 1.97 1.03 -3.66
CA ALA A 256 3.19 1.22 -2.89
C ALA A 256 4.14 2.19 -3.60
N LEU A 257 4.69 3.13 -2.85
CA LEU A 257 5.83 3.95 -3.27
C LEU A 257 7.06 3.52 -2.45
N LYS A 258 8.14 3.20 -3.16
CA LYS A 258 9.23 2.34 -2.69
C LYS A 258 10.24 3.10 -1.82
N ASN A 259 10.78 4.18 -2.38
CA ASN A 259 11.82 5.01 -1.78
C ASN A 259 11.47 6.49 -1.97
N ASN A 260 12.14 7.34 -1.20
CA ASN A 260 12.02 8.79 -1.32
C ASN A 260 12.45 9.34 -2.67
N HIS A 261 13.10 8.53 -3.52
CA HIS A 261 13.66 8.94 -4.82
C HIS A 261 13.01 8.25 -6.02
N ASP A 262 12.17 7.23 -5.80
CA ASP A 262 11.61 6.45 -6.90
C ASP A 262 10.44 7.19 -7.56
N ILE A 263 10.36 7.07 -8.88
CA ILE A 263 9.20 7.48 -9.67
C ILE A 263 8.40 6.22 -9.96
N ARG A 264 7.18 6.14 -9.45
CA ARG A 264 6.24 5.06 -9.72
C ARG A 264 5.31 5.48 -10.83
N ASN A 265 5.31 4.72 -11.92
CA ASN A 265 4.26 4.77 -12.91
C ASN A 265 3.10 3.88 -12.45
N VAL A 266 1.92 4.47 -12.29
CA VAL A 266 0.66 3.78 -12.00
C VAL A 266 -0.13 3.74 -13.28
N GLN A 267 -0.42 2.54 -13.76
CA GLN A 267 -1.20 2.30 -14.98
C GLN A 267 -2.55 1.73 -14.58
N ILE A 268 -3.62 2.33 -15.10
CA ILE A 268 -4.98 1.98 -14.74
C ILE A 268 -5.78 1.80 -16.02
N ASN A 269 -6.38 0.61 -16.13
CA ASN A 269 -7.22 0.27 -17.26
C ASN A 269 -8.66 0.55 -16.83
N LEU A 270 -9.27 1.59 -17.41
CA LEU A 270 -10.67 1.88 -17.17
C LEU A 270 -11.51 0.84 -17.93
N GLY A 271 -12.42 0.17 -17.21
CA GLY A 271 -13.33 -0.81 -17.81
C GLY A 271 -14.33 -0.16 -18.77
N THR A 272 -14.98 -0.98 -19.60
CA THR A 272 -15.91 -0.58 -20.67
C THR A 272 -17.25 0.00 -20.21
N ASN A 273 -17.48 0.13 -18.90
CA ASN A 273 -18.77 0.52 -18.31
C ASN A 273 -18.79 1.93 -17.69
N ASN A 274 -17.80 2.78 -18.01
CA ASN A 274 -17.62 4.10 -17.37
C ASN A 274 -17.53 4.04 -15.83
N GLN A 275 -17.19 2.88 -15.28
CA GLN A 275 -16.99 2.74 -13.84
C GLN A 275 -15.68 3.41 -13.46
N ALA A 276 -15.72 4.29 -12.46
CA ALA A 276 -14.51 4.93 -11.96
C ALA A 276 -13.56 3.88 -11.39
N ALA A 277 -12.26 4.09 -11.57
CA ALA A 277 -11.23 3.35 -10.85
C ALA A 277 -10.73 4.22 -9.69
N ALA A 278 -10.23 3.59 -8.65
CA ALA A 278 -9.53 4.34 -7.61
C ALA A 278 -8.36 3.54 -7.06
N PHE A 279 -7.35 4.26 -6.57
CA PHE A 279 -6.27 3.65 -5.82
C PHE A 279 -5.93 4.48 -4.61
N LEU A 280 -5.37 3.81 -3.60
CA LEU A 280 -4.95 4.45 -2.36
C LEU A 280 -3.45 4.31 -2.20
N THR A 281 -2.78 5.41 -1.84
CA THR A 281 -1.42 5.38 -1.30
C THR A 281 -1.48 5.66 0.19
N ILE A 282 -0.55 5.02 0.92
CA ILE A 282 -0.38 5.25 2.35
C ILE A 282 1.07 5.54 2.67
N MET A 283 1.30 6.48 3.58
CA MET A 283 2.62 6.68 4.15
C MET A 283 2.54 7.29 5.56
N GLY A 284 3.59 7.02 6.35
CA GLY A 284 3.77 7.59 7.69
C GLY A 284 3.73 9.12 7.71
N THR A 285 3.53 9.64 8.93
CA THR A 285 3.18 11.01 9.34
C THR A 285 4.17 12.13 8.93
N ARG A 286 5.20 11.86 8.12
CA ARG A 286 6.26 12.85 7.82
C ARG A 286 6.61 13.08 6.37
N MET A 287 5.99 12.35 5.44
CA MET A 287 6.45 12.36 4.07
C MET A 287 5.38 12.86 3.09
N ALA A 288 5.83 13.69 2.16
CA ALA A 288 5.04 14.18 1.05
C ALA A 288 4.98 13.16 -0.10
N GLU A 289 3.95 13.26 -0.91
CA GLU A 289 3.83 12.57 -2.18
C GLU A 289 3.62 13.63 -3.26
N TYR A 290 4.26 13.47 -4.40
CA TYR A 290 4.16 14.41 -5.52
C TYR A 290 3.53 13.71 -6.71
N LEU A 291 2.40 14.23 -7.17
CA LEU A 291 1.83 13.89 -8.47
C LEU A 291 2.57 14.69 -9.53
N MET A 292 3.39 14.01 -10.33
CA MET A 292 4.30 14.65 -11.28
C MET A 292 3.63 14.94 -12.63
N SER A 293 2.93 13.93 -13.15
CA SER A 293 2.29 14.00 -14.45
C SER A 293 1.23 12.93 -14.56
N THR A 294 0.31 13.15 -15.50
CA THR A 294 -0.72 12.19 -15.86
C THR A 294 -1.10 12.37 -17.33
N ASP A 295 -1.48 11.26 -17.97
CA ASP A 295 -2.05 11.27 -19.32
C ASP A 295 -3.58 11.23 -19.23
N LEU A 296 -4.19 12.42 -19.19
CA LEU A 296 -5.65 12.61 -19.16
C LEU A 296 -6.13 13.07 -20.53
N ASN A 297 -6.53 12.12 -21.39
CA ASN A 297 -7.14 12.44 -22.68
C ASN A 297 -8.59 12.96 -22.53
N GLN A 298 -9.45 12.17 -21.87
CA GLN A 298 -10.87 12.50 -21.62
C GLN A 298 -11.33 12.14 -20.20
N GLY A 299 -10.38 12.01 -19.28
CA GLY A 299 -10.61 11.66 -17.89
C GLY A 299 -10.37 12.82 -16.92
N LYS A 300 -10.76 12.59 -15.67
CA LYS A 300 -10.55 13.44 -14.52
C LYS A 300 -9.91 12.61 -13.41
N ILE A 301 -8.95 13.20 -12.70
CA ILE A 301 -8.42 12.67 -11.44
C ILE A 301 -8.91 13.56 -10.30
N ASP A 302 -9.61 12.96 -9.35
CA ASP A 302 -9.94 13.57 -8.08
C ASP A 302 -9.04 12.99 -6.99
N VAL A 303 -8.41 13.86 -6.20
CA VAL A 303 -7.51 13.47 -5.12
C VAL A 303 -8.16 13.81 -3.79
N TYR A 304 -8.22 12.84 -2.90
CA TYR A 304 -8.80 12.96 -1.57
C TYR A 304 -7.74 12.67 -0.51
N ILE A 305 -7.75 13.45 0.58
CA ILE A 305 -7.02 13.11 1.81
C ILE A 305 -7.96 12.26 2.66
N GLY A 306 -7.70 10.95 2.76
CA GLY A 306 -8.59 9.99 3.41
C GLY A 306 -9.59 9.33 2.45
N SER A 307 -10.80 9.09 2.96
CA SER A 307 -11.94 8.49 2.24
C SER A 307 -12.55 9.47 1.24
N THR A 308 -13.37 8.98 0.30
CA THR A 308 -13.87 9.76 -0.86
C THR A 308 -15.12 10.59 -0.55
N PHE A 309 -15.10 11.31 0.57
CA PHE A 309 -16.09 12.33 0.93
C PHE A 309 -15.76 13.66 0.24
N ASP A 310 -16.78 14.44 -0.11
CA ASP A 310 -16.58 15.73 -0.78
C ASP A 310 -15.73 16.69 0.07
N GLU A 311 -15.84 16.64 1.39
CA GLU A 311 -15.06 17.47 2.29
C GLU A 311 -13.56 17.14 2.30
N ASN A 312 -13.21 15.90 1.91
CA ASN A 312 -11.85 15.38 1.84
C ASN A 312 -11.19 15.62 0.47
N LEU A 313 -11.95 16.09 -0.54
CA LEU A 313 -11.40 16.43 -1.85
C LEU A 313 -10.39 17.57 -1.71
N ILE A 314 -9.16 17.34 -2.14
CA ILE A 314 -8.07 18.33 -2.09
C ILE A 314 -7.76 18.91 -3.46
N ALA A 315 -7.95 18.14 -4.53
CA ALA A 315 -7.66 18.60 -5.89
C ALA A 315 -8.42 17.81 -6.95
N SER A 316 -8.65 18.47 -8.09
CA SER A 316 -9.24 17.89 -9.29
C SER A 316 -8.40 18.27 -10.51
N TYR A 317 -8.02 17.27 -11.29
CA TYR A 317 -7.23 17.45 -12.52
C TYR A 317 -7.99 16.93 -13.72
N ASP A 318 -7.93 17.69 -14.81
CA ASP A 318 -8.44 17.34 -16.13
C ASP A 318 -7.45 17.80 -17.21
N LYS A 319 -7.78 17.52 -18.48
CA LYS A 319 -6.93 17.90 -19.62
C LYS A 319 -6.64 19.42 -19.71
N ASP A 320 -7.51 20.26 -19.16
CA ASP A 320 -7.47 21.70 -19.33
C ASP A 320 -6.60 22.36 -18.26
N ASN A 321 -6.54 21.79 -17.05
CA ASN A 321 -5.76 22.34 -15.95
C ASN A 321 -4.42 21.63 -15.68
N VAL A 322 -4.26 20.35 -16.06
CA VAL A 322 -3.13 19.50 -15.63
C VAL A 322 -1.77 20.09 -15.96
N LYS A 323 -1.61 20.71 -17.14
CA LYS A 323 -0.33 21.26 -17.62
C LYS A 323 0.23 22.38 -16.75
N ASN A 324 -0.66 23.16 -16.12
CA ASN A 324 -0.26 24.28 -15.29
C ASN A 324 -0.29 23.95 -13.81
N SER A 325 -0.91 22.82 -13.43
CA SER A 325 -1.11 22.42 -12.03
C SER A 325 -0.14 21.36 -11.52
N LEU A 326 0.46 20.57 -12.41
CA LEU A 326 1.47 19.56 -12.03
C LEU A 326 2.90 20.05 -12.31
N PRO A 327 3.91 19.63 -11.52
CA PRO A 327 3.83 18.74 -10.35
C PRO A 327 3.13 19.39 -9.15
N GLN A 328 2.41 18.59 -8.34
CA GLN A 328 1.73 19.05 -7.13
C GLN A 328 2.07 18.15 -5.94
N GLU A 329 2.40 18.79 -4.81
CA GLU A 329 2.57 18.13 -3.52
C GLU A 329 1.21 17.81 -2.89
N ILE A 330 1.06 16.56 -2.47
CA ILE A 330 -0.10 16.03 -1.78
C ILE A 330 0.35 15.54 -0.41
N LEU A 331 -0.14 16.17 0.65
CA LEU A 331 0.09 15.74 2.02
C LEU A 331 -1.09 14.90 2.55
N GLY A 332 -0.88 14.22 3.68
CA GLY A 332 -1.85 13.30 4.29
C GLY A 332 -1.26 11.92 4.58
N ILE A 333 -1.98 11.10 5.35
CA ILE A 333 -1.55 9.72 5.63
C ILE A 333 -2.07 8.79 4.54
N HIS A 334 -3.39 8.81 4.35
CA HIS A 334 -4.08 8.11 3.28
C HIS A 334 -4.40 9.12 2.17
N ARG A 335 -4.04 8.79 0.94
CA ARG A 335 -4.38 9.58 -0.24
C ARG A 335 -5.13 8.69 -1.20
N THR A 336 -6.36 9.06 -1.55
CA THR A 336 -7.17 8.30 -2.49
C THR A 336 -7.26 9.06 -3.80
N TYR A 337 -6.86 8.43 -4.89
CA TYR A 337 -6.94 8.95 -6.24
C TYR A 337 -8.10 8.26 -6.95
N VAL A 338 -9.06 9.04 -7.42
CA VAL A 338 -10.24 8.57 -8.15
C VAL A 338 -10.12 9.01 -9.61
N ILE A 339 -10.17 8.06 -10.51
CA ILE A 339 -10.06 8.26 -11.95
C ILE A 339 -11.45 8.01 -12.54
N SER A 340 -12.00 9.02 -13.20
CA SER A 340 -13.32 8.96 -13.85
C SER A 340 -13.25 9.55 -15.26
N GLY A 341 -14.14 9.14 -16.16
CA GLY A 341 -14.16 9.64 -17.55
C GLY A 341 -14.88 8.69 -18.52
N ASN A 342 -15.26 9.22 -19.68
CA ASN A 342 -16.10 8.54 -20.69
C ASN A 342 -15.29 8.05 -21.90
N SER A 343 -14.12 7.49 -21.68
CA SER A 343 -13.35 6.88 -22.77
C SER A 343 -12.69 5.61 -22.27
N GLU A 344 -12.98 4.49 -22.94
CA GLU A 344 -12.11 3.30 -22.90
C GLU A 344 -10.66 3.76 -23.04
N GLY A 345 -9.81 3.40 -22.07
CA GLY A 345 -8.45 3.93 -22.10
C GLY A 345 -7.59 3.54 -20.91
N HIS A 346 -6.29 3.68 -21.14
CA HIS A 346 -5.24 3.54 -20.15
C HIS A 346 -4.96 4.94 -19.57
N VAL A 347 -5.13 5.12 -18.27
CA VAL A 347 -4.67 6.31 -17.56
C VAL A 347 -3.34 5.98 -16.90
N SER A 348 -2.36 6.84 -17.13
CA SER A 348 -1.03 6.73 -16.55
C SER A 348 -0.80 7.91 -15.61
N LEU A 349 -0.27 7.64 -14.43
CA LEU A 349 0.13 8.66 -13.46
C LEU A 349 1.58 8.39 -13.01
N ASN A 350 2.35 9.46 -12.81
CA ASN A 350 3.66 9.37 -12.19
C ASN A 350 3.64 9.98 -10.81
N LEU A 351 3.97 9.17 -9.81
CA LEU A 351 4.06 9.55 -8.41
C LEU A 351 5.51 9.44 -7.94
N THR A 352 5.96 10.36 -7.10
CA THR A 352 7.25 10.25 -6.40
C THR A 352 7.15 10.81 -5.00
N ARG A 353 8.12 10.48 -4.16
CA ARG A 353 8.30 11.06 -2.82
C ARG A 353 9.46 12.06 -2.78
N SER A 354 10.10 12.30 -3.91
CA SER A 354 11.21 13.26 -4.02
C SER A 354 10.70 14.62 -4.46
N SER A 355 10.88 15.63 -3.61
CA SER A 355 10.67 17.03 -4.01
C SER A 355 11.61 17.41 -5.17
N GLU A 356 12.83 16.87 -5.18
CA GLU A 356 13.81 17.08 -6.23
C GLU A 356 13.40 16.39 -7.54
N ALA A 357 13.13 15.07 -7.51
CA ALA A 357 12.76 14.35 -8.73
C ALA A 357 11.41 14.81 -9.32
N SER A 358 10.48 15.27 -8.47
CA SER A 358 9.22 15.84 -8.95
C SER A 358 9.39 17.19 -9.64
N GLY A 359 10.44 17.95 -9.30
CA GLY A 359 10.57 19.35 -9.70
C GLY A 359 9.52 20.26 -9.07
N PHE A 360 8.86 19.83 -7.98
CA PHE A 360 7.78 20.58 -7.34
C PHE A 360 8.23 21.97 -6.91
N SER A 361 9.48 22.16 -6.50
CA SER A 361 9.98 23.47 -6.08
C SER A 361 10.25 24.45 -7.24
N ASN A 362 10.10 24.06 -8.51
CA ASN A 362 10.39 24.94 -9.66
C ASN A 362 9.24 25.91 -9.97
N ALA A 363 9.40 27.18 -9.65
CA ALA A 363 8.44 28.24 -9.97
C ALA A 363 8.62 28.76 -11.40
N PHE A 364 7.51 28.75 -12.18
CA PHE A 364 7.43 29.29 -13.53
C PHE A 364 6.13 30.06 -13.76
N ILE A 365 6.15 31.00 -14.70
CA ILE A 365 4.99 31.85 -15.04
C ILE A 365 3.84 30.97 -15.56
N GLY A 366 2.64 31.20 -15.03
CA GLY A 366 1.43 30.47 -15.40
C GLY A 366 1.15 29.26 -14.53
N ARG A 367 2.12 28.82 -13.70
CA ARG A 367 1.90 27.71 -12.75
C ARG A 367 0.80 28.07 -11.76
N LYS A 368 -0.06 27.09 -11.51
CA LYS A 368 -1.11 27.11 -10.48
C LYS A 368 -0.96 25.90 -9.59
N GLY A 369 -1.56 25.92 -8.41
CA GLY A 369 -1.58 24.77 -7.52
C GLY A 369 -2.11 25.17 -6.15
N PHE A 370 -1.87 24.33 -5.16
CA PHE A 370 -2.22 24.62 -3.77
C PHE A 370 -1.07 24.28 -2.83
N LEU A 371 -1.11 24.87 -1.64
CA LEU A 371 -0.29 24.49 -0.49
C LEU A 371 -1.23 24.21 0.68
N ALA A 372 -0.97 23.16 1.45
CA ALA A 372 -1.82 22.76 2.56
C ALA A 372 -0.97 22.17 3.68
N SER A 373 -1.43 22.31 4.93
CA SER A 373 -0.77 21.65 6.07
C SER A 373 -0.91 20.13 5.97
N ARG A 374 -0.01 19.40 6.64
CA ARG A 374 0.06 17.94 6.54
C ARG A 374 -1.23 17.24 6.97
N TYR A 375 -1.88 17.78 8.00
CA TYR A 375 -3.13 17.24 8.55
C TYR A 375 -4.32 18.13 8.21
N TYR A 376 -4.28 18.86 7.09
CA TYR A 376 -5.42 19.66 6.66
C TYR A 376 -6.69 18.80 6.64
N LYS A 377 -7.67 19.20 7.48
CA LYS A 377 -8.93 18.47 7.73
C LYS A 377 -8.81 17.02 8.23
N SER A 378 -7.61 16.54 8.56
CA SER A 378 -7.45 15.20 9.15
C SER A 378 -7.83 15.23 10.63
N PRO A 379 -8.55 14.22 11.15
CA PRO A 379 -8.85 14.06 12.56
C PRO A 379 -7.64 13.73 13.44
N GLN A 380 -6.43 13.56 12.88
CA GLN A 380 -5.26 13.21 13.68
C GLN A 380 -4.77 14.35 14.57
N VAL A 381 -4.55 13.96 15.83
CA VAL A 381 -4.09 14.79 16.94
C VAL A 381 -2.57 14.66 17.02
N LEU A 382 -1.84 15.58 16.41
CA LEU A 382 -0.41 15.70 16.66
C LEU A 382 -0.13 17.04 17.32
N SER A 383 0.59 16.98 18.45
CA SER A 383 0.87 18.12 19.32
C SER A 383 1.79 19.16 18.70
N ILE A 384 2.43 18.86 17.57
CA ILE A 384 3.26 19.79 16.80
C ILE A 384 3.14 19.43 15.32
N ASP A 385 2.58 20.32 14.50
CA ASP A 385 2.70 20.25 13.03
C ASP A 385 3.56 21.42 12.55
N GLU A 386 4.60 21.08 11.79
CA GLU A 386 5.42 22.02 11.04
C GLU A 386 5.47 21.50 9.60
N SER A 387 4.73 22.17 8.73
CA SER A 387 4.77 21.95 7.29
C SER A 387 5.40 23.18 6.66
N ALA A 388 6.39 22.98 5.79
CA ALA A 388 7.05 24.05 5.07
C ALA A 388 7.19 23.68 3.59
N ASP A 389 6.58 24.48 2.74
CA ASP A 389 6.57 24.28 1.31
C ASP A 389 7.37 25.39 0.63
N TYR A 390 8.07 25.06 -0.46
CA TYR A 390 9.00 25.97 -1.11
C TYR A 390 8.82 25.98 -2.62
N LEU A 391 8.80 27.18 -3.18
CA LEU A 391 8.83 27.44 -4.61
C LEU A 391 9.98 28.41 -4.93
N ASN A 392 10.79 28.09 -5.93
CA ASN A 392 12.02 28.80 -6.27
C ASN A 392 12.10 29.05 -7.78
N SER A 393 12.59 30.22 -8.16
CA SER A 393 12.87 30.61 -9.53
C SER A 393 14.16 31.43 -9.59
N ASN A 394 14.75 31.51 -10.77
CA ASN A 394 15.83 32.47 -11.06
C ASN A 394 15.28 33.83 -11.52
N LEU A 395 13.96 33.94 -11.71
CA LEU A 395 13.28 35.16 -12.13
C LEU A 395 12.62 35.83 -10.93
N SER A 396 12.40 37.15 -11.03
CA SER A 396 11.47 37.86 -10.14
C SER A 396 10.04 37.58 -10.59
N LEU A 397 9.22 37.03 -9.71
CA LEU A 397 7.86 36.60 -9.96
C LEU A 397 6.90 37.22 -8.95
N ASN A 398 5.61 37.19 -9.27
CA ASN A 398 4.54 37.48 -8.32
C ASN A 398 3.85 36.17 -7.94
N PHE A 399 3.87 35.83 -6.66
CA PHE A 399 3.10 34.72 -6.11
C PHE A 399 1.77 35.28 -5.62
N ASN A 400 0.70 34.99 -6.37
CA ASN A 400 -0.66 35.35 -6.01
C ASN A 400 -1.25 34.20 -5.19
N LEU A 401 -1.53 34.44 -3.92
CA LEU A 401 -2.01 33.46 -2.95
C LEU A 401 -3.47 33.78 -2.62
N ASP A 402 -4.32 32.76 -2.66
CA ASP A 402 -5.74 32.81 -2.30
C ASP A 402 -5.95 31.88 -1.10
N ILE A 403 -5.99 32.46 0.10
CA ILE A 403 -6.05 31.74 1.37
C ILE A 403 -7.50 31.33 1.60
N LYS A 404 -7.82 30.07 1.29
CA LYS A 404 -9.19 29.52 1.45
C LYS A 404 -9.51 29.17 2.88
N HIS A 405 -8.52 28.62 3.59
CA HIS A 405 -8.68 28.18 4.97
C HIS A 405 -7.38 28.33 5.75
N VAL A 406 -7.49 28.82 6.99
CA VAL A 406 -6.40 28.78 7.96
C VAL A 406 -6.99 28.77 9.36
N ASP A 407 -6.62 27.77 10.14
CA ASP A 407 -6.96 27.68 11.55
C ASP A 407 -5.89 28.38 12.38
N LEU A 408 -6.22 29.53 12.97
CA LEU A 408 -5.28 30.30 13.78
C LEU A 408 -5.61 30.20 15.28
N THR A 409 -6.28 29.12 15.70
CA THR A 409 -6.62 28.90 17.10
C THR A 409 -5.39 28.58 17.95
N GLY A 410 -5.45 28.91 19.25
CA GLY A 410 -4.33 28.70 20.18
C GLY A 410 -3.11 29.56 19.88
N ASN A 411 -1.93 28.93 19.80
CA ASN A 411 -0.66 29.56 19.42
C ASN A 411 -0.30 29.30 17.94
N SER A 412 -1.26 28.85 17.14
CA SER A 412 -1.02 28.52 15.74
C SER A 412 -0.72 29.76 14.90
N SER A 413 0.24 29.64 14.00
CA SER A 413 0.68 30.75 13.14
C SER A 413 0.98 30.27 11.72
N LEU A 414 0.52 31.04 10.74
CA LEU A 414 0.86 30.89 9.33
C LEU A 414 1.89 31.93 8.93
N TYR A 415 2.99 31.49 8.34
CA TYR A 415 4.05 32.36 7.88
C TYR A 415 4.15 32.30 6.36
N VAL A 416 4.27 33.49 5.75
CA VAL A 416 4.47 33.65 4.31
C VAL A 416 5.72 34.49 4.10
N ASN A 417 6.77 33.84 3.62
CA ASN A 417 8.04 34.46 3.35
C ASN A 417 8.30 34.46 1.85
N ALA A 418 8.66 35.61 1.31
CA ALA A 418 9.18 35.73 -0.04
C ALA A 418 10.56 36.37 0.01
N ALA A 419 11.46 35.93 -0.88
CA ALA A 419 12.80 36.48 -0.98
C ALA A 419 13.22 36.66 -2.44
N PHE A 420 14.13 37.61 -2.67
CA PHE A 420 14.82 37.81 -3.94
C PHE A 420 16.33 37.73 -3.72
N PHE A 421 17.02 36.79 -4.37
CA PHE A 421 18.45 36.51 -4.16
C PHE A 421 18.86 36.49 -2.67
N ASN A 422 18.16 35.69 -1.85
CA ASN A 422 18.38 35.53 -0.40
C ASN A 422 18.16 36.78 0.47
N LYS A 423 17.52 37.82 -0.08
CA LYS A 423 17.04 38.96 0.71
C LYS A 423 15.51 38.90 0.80
N ASP A 424 14.98 38.89 2.02
CA ASP A 424 13.54 38.87 2.26
C ASP A 424 12.86 40.07 1.61
N THR A 425 11.91 39.80 0.72
CA THR A 425 10.99 40.75 0.10
C THR A 425 9.64 40.78 0.83
N ALA A 426 9.28 39.70 1.51
CA ALA A 426 8.17 39.62 2.44
C ALA A 426 8.50 38.66 3.60
N ASN A 427 8.11 39.02 4.81
CA ASN A 427 8.16 38.17 6.00
C ASN A 427 6.90 38.45 6.82
N LEU A 428 5.84 37.69 6.53
CA LEU A 428 4.49 37.90 7.05
C LEU A 428 4.14 36.78 8.02
N CYS A 429 3.58 37.14 9.18
CA CYS A 429 3.12 36.20 10.19
C CYS A 429 1.65 36.49 10.52
N PHE A 430 0.79 35.50 10.29
CA PHE A 430 -0.63 35.54 10.61
C PHE A 430 -0.92 34.62 11.79
N ASN A 431 -1.72 35.12 12.74
CA ASN A 431 -2.10 34.43 13.96
C ASN A 431 -3.45 35.00 14.46
N ARG A 432 -3.92 34.56 15.63
CA ARG A 432 -5.21 35.01 16.21
C ARG A 432 -5.36 36.53 16.36
N THR A 433 -4.26 37.29 16.43
CA THR A 433 -4.26 38.76 16.57
C THR A 433 -3.98 39.50 15.26
N ASN A 434 -3.40 38.81 14.27
CA ASN A 434 -3.11 39.33 12.95
C ASN A 434 -3.64 38.35 11.90
N LEU A 435 -4.90 38.51 11.50
CA LEU A 435 -5.57 37.54 10.62
C LEU A 435 -5.01 37.63 9.19
N ALA A 436 -4.97 36.48 8.52
CA ALA A 436 -4.57 36.41 7.12
C ALA A 436 -5.64 37.05 6.22
N PRO A 437 -5.25 37.89 5.23
CA PRO A 437 -6.19 38.35 4.22
C PRO A 437 -6.59 37.19 3.30
N ALA A 438 -7.76 37.29 2.66
CA ALA A 438 -8.21 36.27 1.70
C ALA A 438 -7.28 36.17 0.48
N ASN A 439 -6.71 37.30 0.02
CA ASN A 439 -5.81 37.34 -1.12
C ASN A 439 -4.52 38.07 -0.74
N LEU A 440 -3.39 37.54 -1.21
CA LEU A 440 -2.07 38.09 -0.93
C LEU A 440 -1.20 37.97 -2.18
N ILE A 441 -0.51 39.05 -2.55
CA ILE A 441 0.48 39.03 -3.63
C ILE A 441 1.85 39.29 -3.00
N VAL A 442 2.77 38.34 -3.11
CA VAL A 442 4.15 38.52 -2.64
C VAL A 442 5.13 38.45 -3.81
N PRO A 443 5.91 39.51 -4.07
CA PRO A 443 6.94 39.49 -5.10
C PRO A 443 8.19 38.79 -4.59
N GLY A 444 8.83 37.98 -5.42
CA GLY A 444 10.09 37.32 -5.06
C GLY A 444 10.58 36.35 -6.11
N SER A 445 11.79 35.83 -5.91
CA SER A 445 12.31 34.67 -6.64
C SER A 445 12.11 33.37 -5.86
N LYS A 446 11.78 33.46 -4.57
CA LYS A 446 11.47 32.33 -3.69
C LYS A 446 10.21 32.63 -2.87
N LEU A 447 9.34 31.64 -2.71
CA LEU A 447 8.24 31.61 -1.77
C LEU A 447 8.47 30.45 -0.79
N GLN A 448 8.25 30.72 0.49
CA GLN A 448 8.15 29.74 1.54
C GLN A 448 6.86 30.01 2.31
N VAL A 449 6.03 28.98 2.46
CA VAL A 449 4.88 29.01 3.35
C VAL A 449 5.12 27.96 4.41
N TYR A 450 4.99 28.34 5.68
CA TYR A 450 5.04 27.36 6.76
C TYR A 450 4.00 27.64 7.84
N TYR A 451 3.48 26.58 8.41
CA TYR A 451 2.44 26.62 9.43
C TYR A 451 2.93 25.88 10.66
N VAL A 452 2.79 26.53 11.82
CA VAL A 452 3.23 26.02 13.11
C VAL A 452 2.05 25.99 14.04
N THR A 453 1.83 24.87 14.71
CA THR A 453 0.81 24.71 15.73
C THR A 453 1.29 23.81 16.87
N ASP A 454 0.84 24.08 18.08
CA ASP A 454 1.06 23.27 19.30
C ASP A 454 -0.23 22.55 19.76
N LEU A 455 -1.30 22.65 18.98
CA LEU A 455 -2.63 22.15 19.28
C LEU A 455 -3.26 21.45 18.08
N ASN A 456 -4.37 20.77 18.32
CA ASN A 456 -5.21 20.23 17.25
C ASN A 456 -5.88 21.38 16.50
N THR A 457 -5.52 21.50 15.23
CA THR A 457 -6.11 22.48 14.33
C THR A 457 -6.59 21.80 13.06
N THR A 458 -7.51 22.46 12.37
CA THR A 458 -7.99 22.03 11.06
C THR A 458 -7.00 22.34 9.93
N GLY A 459 -5.87 22.98 10.26
CA GLY A 459 -4.76 23.23 9.35
C GLY A 459 -4.94 24.47 8.47
N PHE A 460 -4.22 24.52 7.35
CA PHE A 460 -4.38 25.55 6.31
C PHE A 460 -4.52 24.94 4.92
N TYR A 461 -5.13 25.70 4.02
CA TYR A 461 -5.18 25.45 2.59
C TYR A 461 -5.21 26.79 1.86
N LEU A 462 -4.34 26.95 0.87
CA LEU A 462 -4.33 28.09 -0.03
C LEU A 462 -4.09 27.62 -1.46
N ASP A 463 -4.71 28.32 -2.42
CA ASP A 463 -4.36 28.19 -3.83
C ASP A 463 -3.28 29.22 -4.18
N TYR A 464 -2.44 28.91 -5.15
CA TYR A 464 -1.47 29.85 -5.69
C TYR A 464 -1.52 29.94 -7.22
N GLN A 465 -1.16 31.12 -7.74
CA GLN A 465 -0.87 31.35 -9.14
C GLN A 465 0.39 32.22 -9.28
N ILE A 466 1.30 31.79 -10.16
CA ILE A 466 2.55 32.47 -10.43
C ILE A 466 2.40 33.32 -11.69
N THR A 467 2.65 34.63 -11.57
CA THR A 467 2.63 35.56 -12.70
C THR A 467 3.97 36.26 -12.85
N ASP A 468 4.20 36.85 -14.02
CA ASP A 468 5.36 37.69 -14.25
C ASP A 468 5.35 38.89 -13.27
N ASN A 469 6.54 39.31 -12.81
CA ASN A 469 6.72 40.52 -12.02
C ASN A 469 7.07 41.73 -12.91
N LYS A 470 6.79 41.66 -14.21
CA LYS A 470 6.73 42.87 -15.03
C LYS A 470 5.71 43.80 -14.39
N SER A 471 6.21 44.93 -13.91
CA SER A 471 5.43 46.10 -13.58
C SER A 471 4.34 46.24 -14.64
N VAL A 472 3.09 46.03 -14.24
CA VAL A 472 1.95 46.35 -15.08
C VAL A 472 2.19 47.78 -15.52
N GLY A 473 2.44 47.97 -16.82
CA GLY A 473 2.48 49.30 -17.40
C GLY A 473 1.17 49.96 -17.03
N LEU A 474 1.24 50.97 -16.17
CA LEU A 474 0.12 51.80 -15.75
C LEU A 474 -0.83 52.06 -16.92
N PRO A 475 -2.15 51.92 -16.73
CA PRO A 475 -3.02 53.06 -16.83
C PRO A 475 -3.13 53.64 -15.42
N ALA A 476 -2.70 54.88 -15.27
CA ALA A 476 -2.94 55.66 -14.07
C ALA A 476 -4.42 55.56 -13.70
N ILE A 477 -4.69 55.15 -12.45
CA ILE A 477 -5.72 55.58 -11.50
C ILE A 477 -5.91 54.42 -10.50
N PHE A 478 -5.24 54.51 -9.35
CA PHE A 478 -5.74 53.90 -8.12
C PHE A 478 -5.84 55.00 -7.08
N THR A 479 -7.10 55.34 -6.78
CA THR A 479 -7.52 56.19 -5.69
C THR A 479 -7.20 55.48 -4.38
N ILE A 480 -6.26 56.01 -3.59
CA ILE A 480 -6.07 55.58 -2.21
C ILE A 480 -7.04 56.41 -1.35
N PHE A 481 -8.06 55.76 -0.78
CA PHE A 481 -8.81 56.36 0.34
C PHE A 481 -8.03 56.10 1.63
N ILE A 482 -7.34 57.13 2.12
CA ILE A 482 -6.89 57.20 3.51
C ILE A 482 -8.04 57.82 4.30
N VAL A 483 -8.66 57.05 5.19
CA VAL A 483 -9.53 57.58 6.24
C VAL A 483 -8.65 57.88 7.45
N ILE A 484 -8.31 59.16 7.65
CA ILE A 484 -7.80 59.64 8.94
C ILE A 484 -9.02 59.97 9.81
N LEU A 485 -9.29 59.12 10.80
CA LEU A 485 -10.13 59.49 11.93
C LEU A 485 -9.25 60.30 12.91
N ASN A 486 -9.43 61.62 12.92
CA ASN A 486 -9.06 62.46 14.05
C ASN A 486 -10.25 62.50 15.01
N ILE A 487 -10.09 61.91 16.20
CA ILE A 487 -10.94 62.23 17.36
C ILE A 487 -10.02 62.81 18.43
N MET A 488 -10.07 64.12 18.57
CA MET A 488 -9.80 64.84 19.82
C MET A 488 -10.80 65.98 19.91
N ASN A 489 -11.74 65.85 20.85
CA ASN A 489 -12.23 66.92 21.72
C ASN A 489 -12.61 66.29 23.04
#